data_AF-A0A0U1LT20-F1
#
_entry.id   AF-A0A0U1LT20-F1
#
_cell.length_a   1.000
_cell.length_b   1.000
_cell.length_c   1.000
_cell.angle_alpha   90.00
_cell.angle_beta   90.00
_cell.angle_gamma   90.00
#
_symmetry.space_group_name_H-M   'P 1'
#
loop_
_entity.id
_entity.type
_entity.pdbx_description
1 polymer ?
#
loop_
_entity_poly.entity_id
_entity_poly.type
_entity_poly.pdbx_seq_one_letter_code
_entity_poly.pdbx_strand_id
1 'polypeptide(L)'
;MVEAYSPRLAPCHLFAHWGFLPQNDRMVLAVDPKFGIRSFQDLRRTKPALRIATSTNDGTNFIGYTAHAYLNAHGITESELTSWGGSIVTAHRPEQTIMLVLSGLADAILQEAIMTPWWEDITQNKKLIPLPMEASALEQFVLENPGTTNPKPQPFPAGFWDSLLEPLPSLDFSDFVVLVREDLPGDVAHLLTWCS
;
A
#
# COMPACT_ATOMS: atom_id res chain seq x y z
N MET A 1 -18.20 -55.81 10.02
CA MET A 1 -18.27 -54.51 10.73
C MET A 1 -16.88 -53.92 10.68
N VAL A 2 -16.66 -52.92 9.83
CA VAL A 2 -15.39 -52.20 9.69
C VAL A 2 -15.65 -50.80 10.24
N GLU A 3 -14.99 -50.47 11.34
CA GLU A 3 -15.09 -49.19 12.02
C GLU A 3 -14.23 -48.18 11.24
N ALA A 4 -14.88 -47.15 10.67
CA ALA A 4 -14.20 -46.13 9.89
C ALA A 4 -13.44 -45.18 10.83
N TYR A 5 -12.11 -45.20 10.74
CA TYR A 5 -11.23 -44.26 11.42
C TYR A 5 -11.38 -42.88 10.76
N SER A 6 -12.14 -41.98 11.39
CA SER A 6 -12.19 -40.57 11.01
C SER A 6 -11.00 -39.85 11.63
N PRO A 7 -10.06 -39.30 10.85
CA PRO A 7 -8.99 -38.48 11.42
C PRO A 7 -9.62 -37.18 11.91
N ARG A 8 -9.63 -36.97 13.24
CA ARG A 8 -9.89 -35.63 13.79
C ARG A 8 -8.81 -34.71 13.24
N LEU A 9 -9.20 -33.77 12.40
CA LEU A 9 -8.39 -32.60 12.10
C LEU A 9 -7.95 -32.00 13.44
N ALA A 10 -6.64 -31.86 13.64
CA ALA A 10 -6.11 -31.10 14.76
C ALA A 10 -6.74 -29.71 14.72
N PRO A 11 -7.15 -29.12 15.86
CA PRO A 11 -7.70 -27.77 15.87
C PRO A 11 -6.69 -26.83 15.23
N CYS A 12 -7.10 -26.22 14.12
CA CYS A 12 -6.38 -25.12 13.51
C CYS A 12 -6.24 -24.06 14.60
N HIS A 13 -5.01 -23.66 14.94
CA HIS A 13 -4.75 -22.66 15.96
C HIS A 13 -5.38 -21.34 15.50
N LEU A 14 -6.60 -21.07 15.93
CA LEU A 14 -7.32 -19.87 15.57
C LEU A 14 -6.66 -18.68 16.28
N PHE A 15 -6.76 -17.50 15.67
CA PHE A 15 -6.40 -16.25 16.34
C PHE A 15 -7.58 -15.85 17.23
N ALA A 16 -7.36 -15.51 18.50
CA ALA A 16 -8.39 -14.96 19.37
C ALA A 16 -7.94 -13.61 19.91
N HIS A 17 -8.85 -12.63 19.89
CA HIS A 17 -8.71 -11.21 20.25
C HIS A 17 -8.23 -10.32 19.10
N TRP A 18 -9.01 -9.25 18.88
CA TRP A 18 -8.84 -8.22 17.85
C TRP A 18 -8.69 -6.86 18.54
N GLY A 19 -7.64 -6.12 18.19
CA GLY A 19 -7.43 -4.72 18.54
C GLY A 19 -6.95 -3.93 17.33
N PHE A 20 -7.04 -2.61 17.38
CA PHE A 20 -6.60 -1.71 16.32
C PHE A 20 -5.55 -0.74 16.86
N LEU A 21 -4.44 -0.62 16.15
CA LEU A 21 -3.47 0.45 16.34
C LEU A 21 -3.80 1.57 15.36
N PRO A 22 -4.40 2.69 15.82
CA PRO A 22 -4.87 3.72 14.92
C PRO A 22 -3.69 4.41 14.23
N GLN A 23 -3.70 4.39 12.90
CA GLN A 23 -2.70 5.02 12.04
C GLN A 23 -3.42 5.72 10.90
N ASN A 24 -3.02 6.94 10.56
CA ASN A 24 -3.52 7.64 9.38
C ASN A 24 -2.59 7.35 8.20
N ASP A 25 -2.75 6.18 7.60
CA ASP A 25 -1.87 5.70 6.55
C ASP A 25 -2.61 5.42 5.23
N ARG A 26 -1.91 5.60 4.11
CA ARG A 26 -2.45 5.46 2.75
C ARG A 26 -1.38 4.89 1.84
N MET A 27 -1.80 4.11 0.85
CA MET A 27 -0.93 3.78 -0.28
C MET A 27 -1.09 4.82 -1.39
N VAL A 28 0.04 5.44 -1.78
CA VAL A 28 0.06 6.54 -2.74
C VAL A 28 1.18 6.33 -3.77
N LEU A 29 0.87 6.58 -5.05
CA LEU A 29 1.88 6.75 -6.09
C LEU A 29 2.32 8.22 -6.12
N ALA A 30 3.62 8.49 -5.99
CA ALA A 30 4.19 9.82 -6.16
C ALA A 30 5.30 9.81 -7.22
N VAL A 31 5.31 10.81 -8.12
CA VAL A 31 6.15 10.84 -9.32
C VAL A 31 7.07 12.05 -9.33
N ASP A 32 8.30 11.90 -9.82
CA ASP A 32 9.26 12.99 -10.00
C ASP A 32 8.67 14.10 -10.90
N PRO A 33 8.69 15.37 -10.45
CA PRO A 33 8.10 16.49 -11.18
C PRO A 33 8.69 16.69 -12.58
N LYS A 34 9.90 16.18 -12.87
CA LYS A 34 10.52 16.29 -14.20
C LYS A 34 9.68 15.66 -15.33
N PHE A 35 8.79 14.73 -15.01
CA PHE A 35 7.90 14.10 -15.99
C PHE A 35 6.61 14.91 -16.25
N GLY A 36 6.31 15.93 -15.45
CA GLY A 36 5.12 16.76 -15.62
C GLY A 36 3.79 16.00 -15.43
N ILE A 37 3.83 14.87 -14.71
CA ILE A 37 2.67 14.01 -14.44
C ILE A 37 1.93 14.50 -13.20
N ARG A 38 0.61 14.66 -13.30
CA ARG A 38 -0.25 15.03 -12.16
C ARG A 38 -1.47 14.11 -11.99
N SER A 39 -1.63 13.14 -12.88
CA SER A 39 -2.73 12.19 -12.88
C SER A 39 -2.35 10.87 -13.55
N PHE A 40 -3.10 9.81 -13.28
CA PHE A 40 -2.98 8.56 -14.02
C PHE A 40 -3.35 8.71 -15.51
N GLN A 41 -4.23 9.65 -15.84
CA GLN A 41 -4.52 10.01 -17.23
C GLN A 41 -3.27 10.56 -17.94
N ASP A 42 -2.47 11.39 -17.25
CA ASP A 42 -1.20 11.87 -17.80
C ASP A 42 -0.21 10.73 -18.02
N LEU A 43 -0.12 9.77 -17.09
CA LEU A 43 0.73 8.58 -17.26
C LEU A 43 0.36 7.82 -18.53
N ARG A 44 -0.92 7.48 -18.71
CA ARG A 44 -1.38 6.74 -19.88
C ARG A 44 -1.25 7.52 -21.19
N ARG A 45 -1.32 8.86 -21.14
CA ARG A 45 -1.17 9.75 -22.30
C ARG A 45 0.28 9.91 -22.73
N THR A 46 1.18 10.15 -21.78
CA THR A 46 2.59 10.49 -22.04
C THR A 46 3.48 9.25 -22.11
N LYS A 47 3.07 8.16 -21.45
CA LYS A 47 3.76 6.86 -21.43
C LYS A 47 5.26 6.99 -21.13
N PRO A 48 5.62 7.62 -19.99
CA PRO A 48 7.01 7.83 -19.65
C PRO A 48 7.69 6.51 -19.26
N ALA A 49 8.99 6.41 -19.53
CA ALA A 49 9.85 5.32 -19.08
C ALA A 49 10.16 5.45 -17.57
N LEU A 50 9.14 5.27 -16.72
CA LEU A 50 9.27 5.41 -15.26
C LEU A 50 9.85 4.16 -14.61
N ARG A 51 10.82 4.36 -13.72
CA ARG A 51 11.24 3.35 -12.73
C ARG A 51 10.43 3.57 -11.45
N ILE A 52 9.45 2.71 -11.17
CA ILE A 52 8.60 2.84 -9.98
C ILE A 52 9.17 1.97 -8.86
N ALA A 53 9.56 2.60 -7.75
CA ALA A 53 9.97 1.91 -6.53
C ALA A 53 8.73 1.44 -5.76
N THR A 54 8.68 0.15 -5.41
CA THR A 54 7.61 -0.39 -4.55
C THR A 54 8.06 -1.67 -3.81
N SER A 55 7.19 -2.25 -3.01
CA SER A 55 7.44 -3.49 -2.30
C SER A 55 7.48 -4.69 -3.25
N THR A 56 8.35 -5.67 -2.98
CA THR A 56 8.41 -6.93 -3.76
C THR A 56 7.07 -7.65 -3.76
N ASN A 57 6.62 -8.16 -4.91
CA ASN A 57 5.42 -9.00 -5.04
C ASN A 57 5.79 -10.45 -5.37
N ASP A 58 6.12 -11.23 -4.34
CA ASP A 58 6.58 -12.63 -4.44
C ASP A 58 5.59 -13.64 -3.84
N GLY A 59 4.36 -13.19 -3.56
CA GLY A 59 3.33 -13.98 -2.87
C GLY A 59 3.44 -13.99 -1.35
N THR A 60 4.44 -13.33 -0.75
CA THR A 60 4.60 -13.24 0.71
C THR A 60 4.48 -11.83 1.27
N ASN A 61 4.65 -10.82 0.41
CA ASN A 61 4.60 -9.41 0.80
C ASN A 61 3.28 -8.77 0.36
N PHE A 62 2.41 -8.52 1.35
CA PHE A 62 1.08 -7.93 1.14
C PHE A 62 1.14 -6.54 0.52
N ILE A 63 2.14 -5.74 0.85
CA ILE A 63 2.30 -4.39 0.31
C ILE A 63 2.66 -4.44 -1.16
N GLY A 64 3.55 -5.36 -1.56
CA GLY A 64 3.89 -5.56 -2.96
C GLY A 64 2.70 -6.06 -3.77
N TYR A 65 1.94 -7.03 -3.24
CA TYR A 65 0.68 -7.46 -3.85
C TYR A 65 -0.28 -6.28 -4.09
N THR A 66 -0.55 -5.50 -3.04
CA THR A 66 -1.47 -4.36 -3.10
C THR A 66 -0.97 -3.28 -4.06
N ALA A 67 0.33 -2.97 -4.09
CA ALA A 67 0.89 -2.00 -5.02
C ALA A 67 0.74 -2.42 -6.49
N HIS A 68 0.95 -3.70 -6.80
CA HIS A 68 0.74 -4.21 -8.16
C HIS A 68 -0.75 -4.19 -8.53
N ALA A 69 -1.64 -4.60 -7.63
CA ALA A 69 -3.09 -4.53 -7.85
C ALA A 69 -3.57 -3.07 -8.02
N TYR A 70 -3.00 -2.14 -7.27
CA TYR A 70 -3.26 -0.71 -7.39
C TYR A 70 -2.91 -0.19 -8.79
N LEU A 71 -1.71 -0.48 -9.31
CA LEU A 71 -1.32 -0.09 -10.67
C LEU A 71 -2.21 -0.74 -11.73
N ASN A 72 -2.54 -2.02 -11.58
CA ASN A 72 -3.43 -2.74 -12.49
C ASN A 72 -4.83 -2.12 -12.54
N ALA A 73 -5.39 -1.68 -11.40
CA ALA A 73 -6.67 -1.00 -11.33
C ALA A 73 -6.65 0.36 -12.07
N HIS A 74 -5.48 0.98 -12.21
CA HIS A 74 -5.26 2.16 -13.06
C HIS A 74 -4.96 1.81 -14.53
N GLY A 75 -5.01 0.53 -14.90
CA GLY A 75 -4.66 0.07 -16.25
C GLY A 75 -3.17 0.16 -16.57
N ILE A 76 -2.31 0.18 -15.54
CA ILE A 76 -0.84 0.23 -15.68
C ILE A 76 -0.28 -1.12 -15.24
N THR A 77 -0.41 -2.13 -16.08
CA THR A 77 0.22 -3.43 -15.82
C THR A 77 1.73 -3.33 -15.96
N GLU A 78 2.47 -4.28 -15.39
CA GLU A 78 3.93 -4.36 -15.58
C GLU A 78 4.32 -4.47 -17.07
N SER A 79 3.51 -5.17 -17.87
CA SER A 79 3.72 -5.25 -19.32
C SER A 79 3.48 -3.90 -20.01
N GLU A 80 2.46 -3.15 -19.61
CA GLU A 80 2.22 -1.79 -20.12
C GLU A 80 3.38 -0.86 -19.75
N LEU A 81 3.77 -0.83 -18.47
CA LEU A 81 4.90 -0.03 -18.00
C LEU A 81 6.20 -0.37 -18.76
N THR A 82 6.46 -1.66 -18.97
CA THR A 82 7.62 -2.14 -19.74
C THR A 82 7.54 -1.69 -21.21
N SER A 83 6.34 -1.72 -21.81
CA SER A 83 6.13 -1.23 -23.18
C SER A 83 6.42 0.27 -23.34
N TRP A 84 6.32 1.03 -22.25
CA TRP A 84 6.67 2.46 -22.19
C TRP A 84 8.18 2.68 -21.93
N GLY A 85 8.94 1.60 -21.77
CA GLY A 85 10.35 1.62 -21.39
C GLY A 85 10.59 1.78 -19.88
N GLY A 86 9.54 1.69 -19.06
CA GLY A 86 9.62 1.74 -17.61
C GLY A 86 9.91 0.39 -16.97
N SER A 87 10.01 0.36 -15.64
CA SER A 87 10.20 -0.86 -14.87
C SER A 87 9.76 -0.70 -13.42
N ILE A 88 9.51 -1.83 -12.76
CA ILE A 88 9.35 -1.90 -11.30
C ILE A 88 10.71 -2.17 -10.66
N VAL A 89 11.08 -1.41 -9.64
CA VAL A 89 12.27 -1.63 -8.82
C VAL A 89 11.80 -1.93 -7.40
N THR A 90 12.23 -3.06 -6.81
CA THR A 90 11.66 -3.52 -5.55
C THR A 90 12.63 -3.47 -4.37
N ALA A 91 12.07 -3.25 -3.18
CA ALA A 91 12.70 -3.53 -1.89
C ALA A 91 11.62 -4.06 -0.93
N HIS A 92 11.97 -4.48 0.28
CA HIS A 92 10.97 -5.08 1.19
C HIS A 92 10.31 -4.05 2.12
N ARG A 93 11.05 -3.00 2.51
CA ARG A 93 10.60 -2.04 3.52
C ARG A 93 10.40 -0.64 2.94
N PRO A 94 9.46 0.17 3.47
CA PRO A 94 9.17 1.52 2.95
C PRO A 94 10.41 2.40 2.82
N GLU A 95 11.26 2.46 3.85
CA GLU A 95 12.46 3.30 3.83
C GLU A 95 13.44 2.89 2.74
N GLN A 96 13.52 1.60 2.40
CA GLN A 96 14.39 1.11 1.34
C GLN A 96 13.88 1.55 -0.03
N THR A 97 12.56 1.48 -0.26
CA THR A 97 11.95 1.98 -1.50
C THR A 97 12.13 3.48 -1.68
N ILE A 98 12.05 4.24 -0.58
CA ILE A 98 12.31 5.69 -0.57
C ILE A 98 13.77 5.99 -0.92
N MET A 99 14.72 5.23 -0.36
CA MET A 99 16.13 5.40 -0.66
C MET A 99 16.45 5.21 -2.15
N LEU A 100 15.74 4.33 -2.86
CA LEU A 100 15.90 4.17 -4.31
C LEU A 100 15.56 5.45 -5.08
N VAL A 101 14.52 6.18 -4.65
CA VAL A 101 14.17 7.48 -5.25
C VAL A 101 15.21 8.53 -4.87
N LEU A 102 15.58 8.60 -3.59
CA LEU A 102 16.57 9.58 -3.10
C LEU A 102 17.94 9.43 -3.79
N SER A 103 18.35 8.20 -4.12
CA SER A 103 19.59 7.90 -4.83
C SER A 103 19.47 8.00 -6.36
N GLY A 104 18.31 8.35 -6.91
CA GLY A 104 18.06 8.44 -8.36
C GLY A 104 17.96 7.09 -9.09
N LEU A 105 17.84 5.99 -8.34
CA LEU A 105 17.62 4.64 -8.90
C LEU A 105 16.15 4.40 -9.29
N ALA A 106 15.24 5.22 -8.77
CA ALA A 106 13.83 5.26 -9.15
C ALA A 106 13.35 6.69 -9.41
N ASP A 107 12.27 6.79 -10.18
CA ASP A 107 11.66 8.04 -10.65
C ASP A 107 10.30 8.30 -10.01
N ALA A 108 9.71 7.27 -9.40
CA ALA A 108 8.45 7.33 -8.69
C ALA A 108 8.49 6.33 -7.53
N ILE A 109 7.60 6.50 -6.56
CA ILE A 109 7.38 5.55 -5.46
C ILE A 109 5.90 5.25 -5.33
N LEU A 110 5.56 3.96 -5.16
CA LEU A 110 4.25 3.50 -4.76
C LEU A 110 4.39 2.74 -3.45
N GLN A 111 3.99 3.34 -2.34
CA GLN A 111 4.22 2.79 -1.01
C GLN A 111 3.20 3.30 0.02
N GLU A 112 3.05 2.57 1.13
CA GLU A 112 2.37 2.99 2.35
C GLU A 112 3.34 3.65 3.36
N ALA A 113 2.98 3.72 4.64
CA ALA A 113 3.73 4.36 5.71
C ALA A 113 3.94 5.87 5.50
N ILE A 114 2.93 6.55 4.94
CA ILE A 114 3.04 7.95 4.50
C ILE A 114 3.19 8.97 5.63
N MET A 115 2.88 8.56 6.86
CA MET A 115 3.08 9.30 8.11
C MET A 115 4.53 9.32 8.61
N THR A 116 5.44 8.61 7.95
CA THR A 116 6.85 8.56 8.36
C THR A 116 7.63 9.79 7.85
N PRO A 117 8.70 10.22 8.55
CA PRO A 117 9.52 11.36 8.13
C PRO A 117 10.16 11.22 6.73
N TRP A 118 10.36 9.98 6.25
CA TRP A 118 10.93 9.72 4.93
C TRP A 118 9.99 10.14 3.80
N TRP A 119 8.67 10.00 4.00
CA TRP A 119 7.66 10.47 3.06
C TRP A 119 7.54 11.99 3.05
N GLU A 120 7.66 12.62 4.22
CA GLU A 120 7.74 14.06 4.33
C GLU A 120 8.96 14.61 3.56
N ASP A 121 10.14 13.98 3.72
CA ASP A 121 11.37 14.38 3.02
C ASP A 121 11.21 14.34 1.49
N ILE A 122 10.66 13.27 0.93
CA ILE A 122 10.51 13.17 -0.53
C ILE A 122 9.40 14.05 -1.11
N THR A 123 8.35 14.34 -0.34
CA THR A 123 7.25 15.22 -0.79
C THR A 123 7.59 16.70 -0.62
N GLN A 124 8.42 17.06 0.37
CA GLN A 124 8.81 18.45 0.62
C GLN A 124 10.15 18.82 -0.07
N ASN A 125 11.18 17.98 0.06
CA ASN A 125 12.53 18.28 -0.48
C ASN A 125 12.71 17.83 -1.92
N LYS A 126 12.29 16.61 -2.28
CA LYS A 126 12.33 16.13 -3.68
C LYS A 126 11.11 16.55 -4.50
N LYS A 127 10.07 17.07 -3.84
CA LYS A 127 8.84 17.57 -4.47
C LYS A 127 8.19 16.53 -5.39
N LEU A 128 8.25 15.25 -5.00
CA LEU A 128 7.46 14.21 -5.65
C LEU A 128 5.99 14.64 -5.64
N ILE A 129 5.31 14.42 -6.76
CA ILE A 129 3.92 14.78 -6.95
C ILE A 129 3.06 13.54 -6.65
N PRO A 130 2.34 13.49 -5.52
CA PRO A 130 1.40 12.42 -5.25
C PRO A 130 0.24 12.48 -6.25
N LEU A 131 -0.16 11.33 -6.79
CA LEU A 131 -1.23 11.22 -7.77
C LEU A 131 -2.54 10.81 -7.10
N PRO A 132 -3.66 11.49 -7.37
CA PRO A 132 -4.95 11.11 -6.83
C PRO A 132 -5.43 9.81 -7.46
N MET A 133 -5.88 8.87 -6.62
CA MET A 133 -6.51 7.64 -7.06
C MET A 133 -7.85 7.94 -7.76
N GLU A 134 -7.98 7.46 -8.99
CA GLU A 134 -9.21 7.47 -9.78
C GLU A 134 -10.32 6.66 -9.10
N ALA A 135 -11.55 7.20 -9.06
CA ALA A 135 -12.69 6.53 -8.44
C ALA A 135 -13.00 5.15 -9.06
N SER A 136 -12.91 5.04 -10.39
CA SER A 136 -13.10 3.77 -11.10
C SER A 136 -12.04 2.73 -10.76
N ALA A 137 -10.79 3.17 -10.52
CA ALA A 137 -9.72 2.28 -10.09
C ALA A 137 -9.95 1.79 -8.66
N LEU A 138 -10.45 2.65 -7.76
CA LEU A 138 -10.83 2.23 -6.41
C LEU A 138 -11.96 1.19 -6.44
N GLU A 139 -13.01 1.44 -7.24
CA GLU A 139 -14.12 0.49 -7.40
C GLU A 139 -13.64 -0.86 -7.92
N GLN A 140 -12.78 -0.86 -8.95
CA GLN A 140 -12.19 -2.08 -9.49
C GLN A 140 -11.30 -2.78 -8.46
N PHE A 141 -10.42 -2.05 -7.77
CA PHE A 141 -9.53 -2.60 -6.76
C PHE A 141 -10.32 -3.31 -5.65
N VAL A 142 -11.38 -2.67 -5.14
CA VAL A 142 -12.24 -3.24 -4.08
C VAL A 142 -12.96 -4.49 -4.56
N LEU A 143 -13.42 -4.50 -5.81
CA LEU A 143 -14.09 -5.65 -6.41
C LEU A 143 -13.15 -6.86 -6.53
N GLU A 144 -11.91 -6.62 -6.95
CA GLU A 144 -10.91 -7.67 -7.18
C GLU A 144 -10.22 -8.12 -5.88
N ASN A 145 -10.14 -7.24 -4.88
CA ASN A 145 -9.38 -7.44 -3.63
C ASN A 145 -10.26 -7.18 -2.39
N PRO A 146 -11.38 -7.92 -2.21
CA PRO A 146 -12.31 -7.65 -1.12
C PRO A 146 -11.66 -7.80 0.25
N GLY A 147 -11.90 -6.82 1.14
CA GLY A 147 -11.39 -6.83 2.52
C GLY A 147 -9.94 -6.35 2.70
N THR A 148 -9.28 -5.90 1.63
CA THR A 148 -7.89 -5.40 1.70
C THR A 148 -7.78 -3.89 1.97
N THR A 149 -8.87 -3.14 1.76
CA THR A 149 -8.97 -1.69 1.97
C THR A 149 -10.39 -1.33 2.39
N ASN A 150 -10.56 -0.14 2.97
CA ASN A 150 -11.87 0.48 3.11
C ASN A 150 -12.46 0.81 1.71
N PRO A 151 -13.68 0.35 1.37
CA PRO A 151 -14.30 0.62 0.07
C PRO A 151 -14.81 2.06 -0.09
N LYS A 152 -14.87 2.83 1.01
CA LYS A 152 -15.26 4.25 1.03
C LYS A 152 -14.21 5.05 1.81
N PRO A 153 -12.97 5.09 1.30
CA PRO A 153 -11.87 5.73 2.00
C PRO A 153 -12.12 7.23 2.09
N GLN A 154 -11.81 7.82 3.24
CA GLN A 154 -11.76 9.27 3.34
C GLN A 154 -10.50 9.77 2.64
N PRO A 155 -10.59 10.81 1.79
CA PRO A 155 -9.43 11.42 1.17
C PRO A 155 -8.42 11.83 2.23
N PHE A 156 -7.15 11.69 1.88
CA PHE A 156 -6.08 12.16 2.73
C PHE A 156 -6.13 13.69 2.82
N PRO A 157 -6.15 14.30 4.02
CA PRO A 157 -6.53 15.69 4.17
C PRO A 157 -5.47 16.64 3.61
N ALA A 158 -5.95 17.76 3.05
CA ALA A 158 -5.07 18.88 2.69
C ALA A 158 -4.30 19.38 3.92
N GLY A 159 -3.05 19.79 3.71
CA GLY A 159 -2.15 20.25 4.75
C GLY A 159 -1.50 19.14 5.57
N PHE A 160 -1.70 17.86 5.23
CA PHE A 160 -0.93 16.78 5.86
C PHE A 160 0.56 16.93 5.56
N TRP A 161 0.89 17.16 4.29
CA TRP A 161 2.19 17.69 3.88
C TRP A 161 1.97 19.14 3.47
N ASP A 162 2.94 20.02 3.76
CA ASP A 162 2.88 21.44 3.34
C ASP A 162 2.67 21.61 1.82
N SER A 163 3.14 20.65 1.03
CA SER A 163 2.98 20.63 -0.43
C SER A 163 1.61 20.09 -0.89
N LEU A 164 0.82 19.47 -0.02
CA LEU A 164 -0.49 18.90 -0.33
C LEU A 164 -1.60 19.92 -0.05
N LEU A 165 -1.96 20.68 -1.08
CA LEU A 165 -2.92 21.79 -0.96
C LEU A 165 -4.39 21.37 -1.07
N GLU A 166 -4.64 20.19 -1.63
CA GLU A 166 -5.98 19.65 -1.85
C GLU A 166 -6.08 18.24 -1.25
N PRO A 167 -7.27 17.79 -0.82
CA PRO A 167 -7.44 16.42 -0.37
C PRO A 167 -7.04 15.42 -1.45
N LEU A 168 -6.32 14.36 -1.07
CA LEU A 168 -5.80 13.34 -1.97
C LEU A 168 -6.59 12.02 -1.84
N PRO A 169 -7.46 11.69 -2.81
CA PRO A 169 -8.02 10.35 -2.93
C PRO A 169 -6.89 9.32 -3.05
N SER A 170 -6.93 8.30 -2.21
CA SER A 170 -5.88 7.28 -2.10
C SER A 170 -6.47 6.00 -1.53
N LEU A 171 -5.70 4.91 -1.60
CA LEU A 171 -6.09 3.65 -0.99
C LEU A 171 -5.92 3.76 0.53
N ASP A 172 -6.92 3.32 1.29
CA ASP A 172 -6.94 3.44 2.74
C ASP A 172 -6.23 2.25 3.40
N PHE A 173 -5.13 2.55 4.08
CA PHE A 173 -4.32 1.62 4.84
C PHE A 173 -4.31 1.97 6.33
N SER A 174 -5.32 2.72 6.77
CA SER A 174 -5.47 3.08 8.18
C SER A 174 -5.68 1.85 9.05
N ASP A 175 -5.30 2.00 10.31
CA ASP A 175 -5.55 1.07 11.40
C ASP A 175 -4.88 -0.30 11.20
N PHE A 176 -3.86 -0.58 12.01
CA PHE A 176 -3.21 -1.88 11.97
C PHE A 176 -3.93 -2.85 12.90
N VAL A 177 -4.35 -3.99 12.34
CA VAL A 177 -4.99 -5.04 13.11
C VAL A 177 -3.92 -5.79 13.91
N VAL A 178 -4.12 -5.86 15.22
CA VAL A 178 -3.31 -6.70 16.11
C VAL A 178 -4.01 -8.05 16.24
N LEU A 179 -3.34 -9.10 15.76
CA LEU A 179 -3.78 -10.49 15.90
C LEU A 179 -2.87 -11.21 16.89
N VAL A 180 -3.49 -11.91 17.84
CA VAL A 180 -2.77 -12.77 18.77
C VAL A 180 -3.28 -14.20 18.67
N ARG A 181 -2.42 -15.15 19.04
CA ARG A 181 -2.82 -16.55 19.09
C ARG A 181 -3.88 -16.76 20.15
N GLU A 182 -4.79 -17.71 19.91
CA GLU A 182 -5.85 -18.05 20.87
C GLU A 182 -5.33 -18.48 22.24
N ASP A 183 -4.11 -19.02 22.32
CA ASP A 183 -3.48 -19.45 23.57
C ASP A 183 -2.73 -18.33 24.32
N LEU A 184 -2.81 -17.07 23.86
CA LEU A 184 -2.29 -15.95 24.63
C LEU A 184 -3.15 -15.75 25.90
N PRO A 185 -2.56 -15.68 27.11
CA PRO A 185 -3.31 -15.40 28.33
C PRO A 185 -4.15 -14.13 28.19
N GLY A 186 -5.43 -14.21 28.59
CA GLY A 186 -6.40 -13.14 28.36
C GLY A 186 -6.05 -11.81 29.04
N ASP A 187 -5.33 -11.85 30.17
CA ASP A 187 -4.79 -10.67 30.84
C ASP A 187 -3.69 -9.98 30.02
N VAL A 188 -2.82 -10.76 29.38
CA VAL A 188 -1.80 -10.24 28.44
C VAL A 188 -2.46 -9.70 27.17
N ALA A 189 -3.45 -10.42 26.62
CA ALA A 189 -4.20 -9.95 25.46
C ALA A 189 -4.94 -8.62 25.78
N HIS A 190 -5.53 -8.52 26.96
CA HIS A 190 -6.16 -7.28 27.44
C HIS A 190 -5.13 -6.15 27.60
N LEU A 191 -3.97 -6.42 28.20
CA LEU A 191 -2.91 -5.43 28.33
C LEU A 191 -2.44 -4.90 26.97
N LEU A 192 -2.34 -5.75 25.94
CA LEU A 192 -2.00 -5.30 24.58
C LEU A 192 -3.01 -4.30 24.04
N THR A 193 -4.32 -4.51 24.27
CA THR A 193 -5.37 -3.55 23.85
C THR A 193 -5.40 -2.26 24.68
N TRP A 194 -4.82 -2.27 25.88
CA TRP A 194 -4.74 -1.09 26.75
C TRP A 194 -3.54 -0.20 26.41
N CYS A 195 -2.42 -0.81 26.01
CA CYS A 195 -1.17 -0.10 25.71
C CYS A 195 -1.07 0.39 24.26
N SER A 196 -1.95 -0.10 23.37
CA SER A 196 -2.03 0.23 21.95
C SER A 196 -2.83 1.50 21.68
#